data_AF-A0A1M6HAT4-F1
#
_entry.id   AF-A0A1M6HAT4-F1
#
_cell.length_a   1.000
_cell.length_b   1.000
_cell.length_c   1.000
_cell.angle_alpha   90.00
_cell.angle_beta   90.00
_cell.angle_gamma   90.00
#
_symmetry.space_group_name_H-M   'P 1'
#
loop_
_entity.id
_entity.type
_entity.pdbx_description
1 polymer ?
#
loop_
_entity_poly.entity_id
_entity_poly.type
_entity_poly.pdbx_seq_one_letter_code
_entity_poly.pdbx_strand_id
1 'polypeptide(L)'
;MKKLPFLLILLISNFTFSQIQSVIVNNNTKEVIPYVNIWVENEDIGTTSNNNGEFELNINNSKTIIFSAIGFETKKIISDSIKSVITLNPTVTQLEEVIIQNKLETKEISIGKFKKSKIDFYYSTGKKPWIVARFFKYQEAYKNTPFLNKINVLTNSDIDNAKFNIRLYSIDSNGEPDEYIYQENIIGTAEKGKNITEVDVSNLNIQFPKEGFFVAIEWLIVDANKRTYEYNMYNSDEKRIGYSYEPSIGTIPSETNEDNWIFHFGKWRKREKNISTPKKINYSKRYRDKYNSIAVELILTN
;
A
#
# COMPACT_ATOMS: atom_id res chain seq x y z
N MET A 1 -55.89 -20.59 -27.42
CA MET A 1 -54.46 -20.55 -27.81
C MET A 1 -53.78 -19.36 -27.15
N LYS A 2 -52.61 -19.60 -26.55
CA LYS A 2 -51.55 -18.63 -26.18
C LYS A 2 -51.84 -17.60 -25.05
N LYS A 3 -52.02 -18.08 -23.82
CA LYS A 3 -51.63 -17.32 -22.60
C LYS A 3 -50.25 -17.80 -22.13
N LEU A 4 -49.23 -17.58 -22.97
CA LEU A 4 -47.84 -17.91 -22.64
C LEU A 4 -46.92 -16.73 -23.00
N PRO A 5 -47.01 -15.59 -22.29
CA PRO A 5 -45.82 -14.75 -22.16
C PRO A 5 -45.50 -14.36 -20.72
N PHE A 6 -46.22 -14.86 -19.70
CA PHE A 6 -45.97 -14.46 -18.30
C PHE A 6 -44.88 -15.32 -17.61
N LEU A 7 -44.62 -16.54 -18.11
CA LEU A 7 -43.60 -17.42 -17.52
C LEU A 7 -42.17 -17.13 -18.00
N LEU A 8 -41.99 -16.30 -19.04
CA LEU A 8 -40.67 -15.99 -19.59
C LEU A 8 -39.93 -14.88 -18.82
N ILE A 9 -40.61 -14.16 -17.92
CA ILE A 9 -40.03 -13.09 -17.08
C ILE A 9 -39.34 -13.63 -15.82
N LEU A 10 -39.57 -14.90 -15.45
CA LEU A 10 -38.95 -15.50 -14.26
C LEU A 10 -37.55 -16.10 -14.50
N LEU A 11 -37.01 -16.00 -15.72
CA LEU A 11 -35.69 -16.50 -16.11
C LEU A 11 -34.62 -15.39 -16.20
N ILE A 12 -34.84 -14.24 -15.56
CA ILE A 12 -33.75 -13.29 -15.32
C ILE A 12 -32.84 -13.95 -14.29
N SER A 13 -31.82 -14.65 -14.79
CA SER A 13 -30.76 -15.24 -13.99
C SER A 13 -30.18 -14.17 -13.08
N ASN A 14 -30.45 -14.30 -11.78
CA ASN A 14 -29.72 -13.57 -10.76
C ASN A 14 -28.25 -14.00 -10.89
N PHE A 15 -27.42 -13.16 -11.52
CA PHE A 15 -25.98 -13.28 -11.40
C PHE A 15 -25.64 -12.93 -9.95
N THR A 16 -25.68 -13.93 -9.06
CA THR A 16 -25.17 -13.79 -7.71
C THR A 16 -23.65 -13.73 -7.80
N PHE A 17 -23.07 -12.57 -7.57
CA PHE A 17 -21.64 -12.47 -7.30
C PHE A 17 -21.38 -13.12 -5.94
N SER A 18 -20.41 -14.03 -5.87
CA SER A 18 -19.99 -14.59 -4.59
C SER A 18 -19.13 -13.54 -3.88
N GLN A 19 -19.71 -12.92 -2.85
CA GLN A 19 -19.05 -11.96 -1.97
C GLN A 19 -18.53 -12.72 -0.75
N ILE A 20 -17.22 -12.72 -0.55
CA ILE A 20 -16.58 -13.36 0.59
C ILE A 20 -16.48 -12.34 1.71
N GLN A 21 -17.10 -12.63 2.85
CA GLN A 21 -17.00 -11.83 4.08
C GLN A 21 -16.47 -12.71 5.21
N SER A 22 -15.40 -12.27 5.86
CA SER A 22 -14.79 -13.01 6.96
C SER A 22 -14.01 -12.07 7.89
N VAL A 23 -13.79 -12.55 9.11
CA VAL A 23 -12.87 -11.94 10.08
C VAL A 23 -11.56 -12.72 10.11
N ILE A 24 -10.44 -12.01 10.23
CA ILE A 24 -9.11 -12.61 10.34
C ILE A 24 -8.59 -12.43 11.76
N VAL A 25 -8.16 -13.52 12.37
CA VAL A 25 -7.69 -13.56 13.75
C VAL A 25 -6.34 -14.28 13.90
N ASN A 26 -5.61 -13.93 14.94
CA ASN A 26 -4.39 -14.60 15.35
C ASN A 26 -4.72 -16.02 15.83
N ASN A 27 -4.01 -17.03 15.29
CA ASN A 27 -4.26 -18.41 15.67
C ASN A 27 -3.97 -18.69 17.16
N ASN A 28 -3.01 -17.98 17.75
CA ASN A 28 -2.57 -18.17 19.13
C ASN A 28 -3.42 -17.35 20.11
N THR A 29 -3.53 -16.03 19.90
CA THR A 29 -4.19 -15.12 20.85
C THR A 29 -5.69 -14.96 20.60
N LYS A 30 -6.18 -15.33 19.40
CA LYS A 30 -7.55 -15.10 18.91
C LYS A 30 -7.93 -13.62 18.74
N GLU A 31 -6.98 -12.71 18.90
CA GLU A 31 -7.18 -11.29 18.61
C GLU A 31 -7.33 -11.06 17.12
N VAL A 32 -8.10 -10.03 16.74
CA VAL A 32 -8.28 -9.64 15.34
C VAL A 32 -6.99 -9.10 14.75
N ILE A 33 -6.75 -9.39 13.48
CA ILE A 33 -5.56 -8.90 12.76
C ILE A 33 -6.00 -7.79 11.80
N PRO A 34 -5.70 -6.52 12.12
CA PRO A 34 -6.02 -5.41 11.24
C PRO A 34 -5.06 -5.34 10.06
N TYR A 35 -5.55 -4.79 8.95
CA TYR A 35 -4.76 -4.46 7.76
C TYR A 35 -4.02 -5.66 7.13
N VAL A 36 -4.65 -6.84 7.14
CA VAL A 36 -4.18 -8.00 6.38
C VAL A 36 -4.37 -7.71 4.90
N ASN A 37 -3.31 -7.86 4.12
CA ASN A 37 -3.38 -7.77 2.66
C ASN A 37 -3.95 -9.06 2.09
N ILE A 38 -5.01 -8.94 1.30
CA ILE A 38 -5.77 -10.07 0.76
C ILE A 38 -5.80 -9.92 -0.75
N TRP A 39 -5.22 -10.87 -1.48
CA TRP A 39 -5.19 -10.81 -2.95
C TRP A 39 -5.54 -12.14 -3.60
N VAL A 40 -6.14 -12.07 -4.78
CA VAL A 40 -6.34 -13.22 -5.66
C VAL A 40 -5.02 -13.54 -6.34
N GLU A 41 -4.56 -14.79 -6.24
CA GLU A 41 -3.29 -15.22 -6.81
C GLU A 41 -3.25 -14.96 -8.33
N ASN A 42 -2.18 -14.29 -8.80
CA ASN A 42 -1.95 -13.92 -10.20
C ASN A 42 -3.00 -12.97 -10.82
N GLU A 43 -3.82 -12.28 -10.01
CA GLU A 43 -4.81 -11.33 -10.49
C GLU A 43 -4.66 -9.95 -9.81
N ASP A 44 -5.26 -8.93 -10.42
CA ASP A 44 -5.28 -7.55 -9.91
C ASP A 44 -6.51 -7.30 -9.00
N ILE A 45 -6.96 -8.33 -8.29
CA ILE A 45 -8.14 -8.30 -7.43
C ILE A 45 -7.67 -8.52 -5.99
N GLY A 46 -8.08 -7.64 -5.09
CA GLY A 46 -7.78 -7.78 -3.67
C GLY A 46 -8.44 -6.70 -2.83
N THR A 47 -8.22 -6.82 -1.53
CA THR A 47 -8.81 -5.98 -0.49
C THR A 47 -7.86 -5.94 0.71
N THR A 48 -8.24 -5.18 1.74
CA THR A 48 -7.50 -5.14 3.00
C THR A 48 -8.47 -5.32 4.16
N SER A 49 -8.10 -6.05 5.21
CA SER A 49 -8.93 -6.10 6.41
C SER A 49 -8.96 -4.76 7.13
N ASN A 50 -10.11 -4.41 7.71
CA ASN A 50 -10.28 -3.18 8.48
C ASN A 50 -9.67 -3.30 9.90
N ASN A 51 -9.90 -2.30 10.76
CA ASN A 51 -9.38 -2.30 12.13
C ASN A 51 -9.91 -3.46 12.99
N ASN A 52 -11.06 -4.02 12.63
CA ASN A 52 -11.70 -5.15 13.32
C ASN A 52 -11.28 -6.50 12.70
N GLY A 53 -10.33 -6.51 11.74
CA GLY A 53 -9.92 -7.70 11.01
C GLY A 53 -10.96 -8.22 10.02
N GLU A 54 -12.04 -7.49 9.76
CA GLU A 54 -13.08 -7.85 8.79
C GLU A 54 -12.64 -7.46 7.39
N PHE A 55 -12.98 -8.27 6.40
CA PHE A 55 -12.78 -7.93 4.99
C PHE A 55 -13.96 -8.39 4.13
N GLU A 56 -14.06 -7.76 2.96
CA GLU A 56 -14.95 -8.16 1.90
C GLU A 56 -14.18 -8.28 0.58
N LEU A 57 -14.35 -9.41 -0.10
CA LEU A 57 -13.75 -9.66 -1.41
C LEU A 57 -14.77 -10.21 -2.40
N ASN A 58 -14.92 -9.53 -3.54
CA ASN A 58 -15.80 -9.93 -4.63
C ASN A 58 -14.99 -10.63 -5.71
N ILE A 59 -15.25 -11.91 -5.95
CA ILE A 59 -14.57 -12.71 -6.97
C ILE A 59 -15.55 -13.51 -7.83
N ASN A 60 -15.10 -13.86 -9.02
CA ASN A 60 -15.81 -14.78 -9.90
C ASN A 60 -15.11 -16.14 -9.92
N ASN A 61 -15.89 -17.20 -9.70
CA ASN A 61 -15.41 -18.59 -9.65
C ASN A 61 -14.46 -18.88 -8.48
N SER A 62 -14.13 -20.16 -8.32
CA SER A 62 -13.18 -20.63 -7.33
C SER A 62 -11.76 -20.16 -7.65
N LYS A 63 -11.08 -19.53 -6.69
CA LYS A 63 -9.74 -18.95 -6.86
C LYS A 63 -8.87 -19.16 -5.61
N THR A 64 -7.56 -19.18 -5.78
CA THR A 64 -6.62 -19.14 -4.65
C THR A 64 -6.51 -17.70 -4.13
N ILE A 65 -6.82 -17.51 -2.85
CA ILE A 65 -6.70 -16.25 -2.14
C ILE A 65 -5.48 -16.32 -1.22
N ILE A 66 -4.67 -15.28 -1.25
CA ILE A 66 -3.45 -15.15 -0.47
C ILE A 66 -3.68 -14.09 0.60
N PHE A 67 -3.39 -14.45 1.83
CA PHE A 67 -3.47 -13.61 3.02
C PHE A 67 -2.05 -13.36 3.51
N SER A 68 -1.65 -12.08 3.56
CA SER A 68 -0.34 -11.67 4.05
C SER A 68 -0.52 -10.57 5.09
N ALA A 69 0.11 -10.76 6.24
CA ALA A 69 0.12 -9.80 7.32
C ALA A 69 1.50 -9.80 7.96
N ILE A 70 1.90 -8.65 8.49
CA ILE A 70 3.18 -8.51 9.14
C ILE A 70 3.23 -9.30 10.45
N GLY A 71 4.32 -10.03 10.67
CA GLY A 71 4.43 -10.94 11.82
C GLY A 71 3.62 -12.23 11.69
N PHE A 72 3.06 -12.54 10.51
CA PHE A 72 2.30 -13.78 10.26
C PHE A 72 2.79 -14.52 9.01
N GLU A 73 2.66 -15.84 9.04
CA GLU A 73 2.92 -16.69 7.89
C GLU A 73 1.89 -16.39 6.78
N THR A 74 2.38 -16.26 5.54
CA THR A 74 1.50 -16.10 4.38
C THR A 74 0.64 -17.34 4.22
N LYS A 75 -0.68 -17.17 4.23
CA LYS A 75 -1.65 -18.26 4.10
C LYS A 75 -2.32 -18.22 2.73
N LYS A 76 -2.40 -19.38 2.07
CA LYS A 76 -3.16 -19.54 0.82
C LYS A 76 -4.39 -20.42 1.06
N ILE A 77 -5.56 -19.96 0.62
CA ILE A 77 -6.82 -20.68 0.79
C ILE A 77 -7.60 -20.61 -0.53
N ILE A 78 -8.20 -21.73 -0.94
CA ILE A 78 -9.17 -21.73 -2.05
C ILE A 78 -10.45 -21.03 -1.57
N SER A 79 -10.95 -20.08 -2.35
CA SER A 79 -12.09 -19.22 -1.98
C SER A 79 -13.31 -19.96 -1.46
N ASP A 80 -13.63 -21.12 -2.06
CA ASP A 80 -14.81 -21.92 -1.68
C ASP A 80 -14.65 -22.59 -0.31
N SER A 81 -13.42 -22.65 0.21
CA SER A 81 -13.10 -23.17 1.54
C SER A 81 -13.01 -22.08 2.61
N ILE A 82 -13.18 -20.80 2.24
CA ILE A 82 -13.16 -19.70 3.19
C ILE A 82 -14.40 -19.77 4.08
N LYS A 83 -14.15 -19.76 5.39
CA LYS A 83 -15.18 -19.72 6.44
C LYS A 83 -15.37 -18.28 6.92
N SER A 84 -16.31 -18.07 7.85
CA SER A 84 -16.52 -16.78 8.50
C SER A 84 -15.34 -16.28 9.33
N VAL A 85 -14.44 -17.18 9.75
CA VAL A 85 -13.24 -16.85 10.51
C VAL A 85 -12.03 -17.53 9.87
N ILE A 86 -11.00 -16.73 9.59
CA ILE A 86 -9.70 -17.18 9.09
C ILE A 86 -8.67 -16.97 10.19
N THR A 87 -7.88 -17.99 10.48
CA THR A 87 -6.76 -17.89 11.41
C THR A 87 -5.43 -17.74 10.65
N LEU A 88 -4.57 -16.83 11.09
CA LEU A 88 -3.17 -16.74 10.64
C LEU A 88 -2.22 -17.16 11.77
N ASN A 89 -1.18 -17.90 11.41
CA ASN A 89 -0.14 -18.29 12.36
C ASN A 89 0.88 -17.16 12.48
N PRO A 90 1.22 -16.71 13.70
CA PRO A 90 2.35 -15.80 13.89
C PRO A 90 3.64 -16.42 13.35
N THR A 91 4.44 -15.62 12.66
CA THR A 91 5.80 -16.01 12.27
C THR A 91 6.65 -16.05 13.54
N VAL A 92 7.34 -17.16 13.76
CA VAL A 92 8.34 -17.24 14.84
C VAL A 92 9.60 -16.56 14.34
N THR A 93 9.68 -15.24 14.48
CA THR A 93 10.93 -14.52 14.21
C THR A 93 11.69 -14.33 15.51
N GLN A 94 12.95 -14.75 15.51
CA GLN A 94 13.86 -14.47 16.60
C GLN A 94 14.20 -12.97 16.51
N LEU A 95 13.66 -12.17 17.42
CA LEU A 95 14.03 -10.76 17.51
C LEU A 95 15.53 -10.69 17.80
N GLU A 96 16.29 -10.01 16.94
CA GLU A 96 17.67 -9.66 17.27
C GLU A 96 17.66 -8.78 18.52
N GLU A 97 18.67 -8.96 19.37
CA GLU A 97 18.81 -8.17 20.58
C GLU A 97 18.88 -6.68 20.20
N VAL A 98 17.87 -5.92 20.61
CA VAL A 98 17.86 -4.48 20.42
C VAL A 98 18.99 -3.91 21.28
N ILE A 99 20.10 -3.53 20.66
CA ILE A 99 21.16 -2.79 21.35
C ILE A 99 20.55 -1.44 21.75
N ILE A 100 20.20 -1.30 23.03
CA ILE A 100 19.71 -0.04 23.59
C ILE A 100 20.88 0.94 23.63
N GLN A 101 21.03 1.67 22.53
CA GLN A 101 21.86 2.86 22.47
C GLN A 101 21.01 4.04 22.92
N ASN A 102 21.56 4.91 23.77
CA ASN A 102 20.84 6.09 24.25
C ASN A 102 20.62 7.07 23.09
N LYS A 103 19.39 7.13 22.60
CA LYS A 103 18.90 8.16 21.70
C LYS A 103 18.80 9.47 22.48
N LEU A 104 19.41 10.54 21.98
CA LEU A 104 19.48 11.84 22.63
C LEU A 104 18.49 12.86 22.04
N GLU A 105 18.09 12.71 20.78
CA GLU A 105 17.11 13.56 20.09
C GLU A 105 17.50 15.06 20.02
N THR A 106 18.79 15.36 20.14
CA THR A 106 19.32 16.74 20.21
C THR A 106 19.77 17.30 18.87
N LYS A 107 20.01 16.42 17.89
CA LYS A 107 20.47 16.76 16.54
C LYS A 107 19.58 16.06 15.54
N GLU A 108 19.22 16.76 14.48
CA GLU A 108 18.45 16.17 13.39
C GLU A 108 19.08 16.48 12.04
N ILE A 109 18.99 15.50 11.14
CA ILE A 109 19.23 15.70 9.71
C ILE A 109 18.01 15.23 8.93
N SER A 110 17.74 15.90 7.82
CA SER A 110 16.70 15.49 6.88
C SER A 110 17.34 14.97 5.61
N ILE A 111 16.86 13.82 5.14
CA ILE A 111 17.31 13.14 3.92
C ILE A 111 16.13 12.85 2.99
N GLY A 112 16.38 12.80 1.68
CA GLY A 112 15.33 12.58 0.69
C GLY A 112 14.39 13.77 0.47
N LYS A 113 14.79 14.97 0.92
CA LYS A 113 14.05 16.24 0.83
C LYS A 113 13.31 16.43 -0.49
N PHE A 114 12.05 16.86 -0.39
CA PHE A 114 11.26 17.26 -1.55
C PHE A 114 10.57 18.61 -1.30
N LYS A 115 10.09 19.24 -2.37
CA LYS A 115 9.34 20.50 -2.29
C LYS A 115 7.90 20.25 -2.70
N LYS A 116 6.96 20.37 -1.75
CA LYS A 116 5.51 20.20 -1.98
C LYS A 116 5.00 20.98 -3.19
N SER A 117 5.36 22.26 -3.33
CA SER A 117 4.94 23.12 -4.47
C SER A 117 5.40 22.63 -5.85
N LYS A 118 6.37 21.73 -5.87
CA LYS A 118 7.05 21.22 -7.06
C LYS A 118 6.51 19.85 -7.50
N ILE A 119 5.48 19.31 -6.85
CA ILE A 119 4.95 17.97 -7.13
C ILE A 119 3.53 18.06 -7.68
N ASP A 120 3.36 17.56 -8.90
CA ASP A 120 2.13 17.54 -9.68
C ASP A 120 1.78 16.12 -10.18
N PHE A 121 2.60 15.11 -9.87
CA PHE A 121 2.35 13.72 -10.19
C PHE A 121 2.21 12.89 -8.91
N TYR A 122 1.28 11.94 -8.93
CA TYR A 122 0.93 11.11 -7.79
C TYR A 122 0.69 9.67 -8.23
N TYR A 123 1.01 8.74 -7.34
CA TYR A 123 0.43 7.40 -7.37
C TYR A 123 -0.89 7.42 -6.62
N SER A 124 -1.90 6.81 -7.22
CA SER A 124 -3.23 6.63 -6.63
C SER A 124 -3.61 5.17 -6.76
N THR A 125 -4.39 4.65 -5.82
CA THR A 125 -4.93 3.30 -5.96
C THR A 125 -6.37 3.32 -6.45
N GLY A 126 -6.64 2.50 -7.47
CA GLY A 126 -8.00 2.13 -7.84
C GLY A 126 -8.46 1.00 -6.93
N LYS A 127 -8.88 -0.12 -7.52
CA LYS A 127 -9.30 -1.33 -6.79
C LYS A 127 -8.18 -2.37 -6.63
N LYS A 128 -6.94 -2.00 -6.96
CA LYS A 128 -5.82 -2.93 -7.07
C LYS A 128 -4.89 -2.78 -5.86
N PRO A 129 -4.58 -3.86 -5.13
CA PRO A 129 -3.58 -3.79 -4.08
C PRO A 129 -2.20 -3.71 -4.74
N TRP A 130 -1.47 -2.63 -4.46
CA TRP A 130 -0.07 -2.52 -4.84
C TRP A 130 0.69 -1.75 -3.76
N ILE A 131 2.01 -1.96 -3.70
CA ILE A 131 2.91 -1.29 -2.77
C ILE A 131 3.94 -0.56 -3.61
N VAL A 132 4.29 0.67 -3.26
CA VAL A 132 5.39 1.40 -3.90
C VAL A 132 6.50 1.64 -2.89
N ALA A 133 7.74 1.39 -3.28
CA ALA A 133 8.88 1.48 -2.38
C ALA A 133 9.97 2.40 -2.94
N ARG A 134 10.59 3.15 -2.04
CA ARG A 134 11.78 3.97 -2.31
C ARG A 134 12.94 3.52 -1.44
N PHE A 135 14.08 3.27 -2.07
CA PHE A 135 15.32 2.93 -1.37
C PHE A 135 16.00 4.18 -0.78
N PHE A 136 16.55 4.02 0.42
CA PHE A 136 17.40 4.99 1.09
C PHE A 136 18.75 4.33 1.41
N LYS A 137 19.75 4.70 0.61
CA LYS A 137 21.13 4.23 0.80
C LYS A 137 21.76 4.90 2.03
N TYR A 138 22.48 4.10 2.82
CA TYR A 138 23.29 4.61 3.93
C TYR A 138 24.40 5.54 3.44
N GLN A 139 24.71 6.56 4.24
CA GLN A 139 25.86 7.45 4.04
C GLN A 139 26.59 7.63 5.37
N GLU A 140 27.92 7.74 5.34
CA GLU A 140 28.74 7.95 6.55
C GLU A 140 28.33 9.18 7.36
N ALA A 141 27.73 10.19 6.71
CA ALA A 141 27.18 11.36 7.36
C ALA A 141 26.10 11.03 8.42
N TYR A 142 25.43 9.87 8.31
CA TYR A 142 24.34 9.47 9.21
C TYR A 142 24.87 8.83 10.51
N LYS A 143 26.17 8.57 10.61
CA LYS A 143 26.78 7.90 11.77
C LYS A 143 26.48 8.62 13.10
N ASN A 144 26.35 9.94 13.08
CA ASN A 144 26.08 10.76 14.27
C ASN A 144 24.58 11.03 14.51
N THR A 145 23.72 10.56 13.61
CA THR A 145 22.25 10.62 13.72
C THR A 145 21.67 9.32 13.16
N PRO A 146 21.94 8.17 13.78
CA PRO A 146 21.63 6.88 13.18
C PRO A 146 20.15 6.50 13.32
N PHE A 147 19.38 7.15 14.19
CA PHE A 147 18.01 6.75 14.48
C PHE A 147 17.01 7.43 13.55
N LEU A 148 16.09 6.66 12.99
CA LEU A 148 14.94 7.19 12.28
C LEU A 148 13.96 7.82 13.29
N ASN A 149 13.72 9.13 13.16
CA ASN A 149 12.85 9.88 14.03
C ASN A 149 11.44 10.03 13.43
N LYS A 150 11.38 10.46 12.16
CA LYS A 150 10.12 10.77 11.47
C LYS A 150 10.16 10.36 10.00
N ILE A 151 9.00 10.03 9.46
CA ILE A 151 8.78 9.75 8.04
C ILE A 151 7.76 10.76 7.51
N ASN A 152 8.21 11.62 6.60
CA ASN A 152 7.37 12.63 5.95
C ASN A 152 6.96 12.14 4.56
N VAL A 153 5.66 11.99 4.33
CA VAL A 153 5.10 11.53 3.04
C VAL A 153 4.26 12.64 2.44
N LEU A 154 4.50 12.99 1.17
CA LEU A 154 3.57 13.89 0.48
C LEU A 154 2.29 13.12 0.13
N THR A 155 1.18 13.53 0.72
CA THR A 155 -0.14 12.98 0.49
C THR A 155 -1.03 14.00 -0.22
N ASN A 156 -2.00 13.51 -0.98
CA ASN A 156 -3.12 14.29 -1.47
C ASN A 156 -4.38 13.46 -1.34
N SER A 157 -5.35 13.94 -0.57
CA SER A 157 -6.59 13.21 -0.32
C SER A 157 -7.83 14.07 -0.56
N ASP A 158 -8.89 13.46 -1.08
CA ASP A 158 -10.20 14.12 -1.19
C ASP A 158 -11.11 13.87 0.03
N ILE A 159 -10.71 12.96 0.91
CA ILE A 159 -11.37 12.68 2.19
C ILE A 159 -10.45 13.06 3.34
N ASP A 160 -11.00 13.10 4.55
CA ASP A 160 -10.21 13.31 5.76
C ASP A 160 -9.88 11.96 6.43
N ASN A 161 -8.77 11.92 7.16
CA ASN A 161 -8.30 10.74 7.90
C ASN A 161 -8.07 9.48 7.03
N ALA A 162 -7.67 9.66 5.76
CA ALA A 162 -7.33 8.53 4.89
C ALA A 162 -6.05 7.84 5.36
N LYS A 163 -6.10 6.54 5.60
CA LYS A 163 -4.98 5.79 6.19
C LYS A 163 -4.15 5.07 5.14
N PHE A 164 -2.85 4.98 5.36
CA PHE A 164 -1.96 4.13 4.58
C PHE A 164 -0.94 3.47 5.50
N ASN A 165 -0.40 2.34 5.07
CA ASN A 165 0.59 1.62 5.84
C ASN A 165 1.99 1.90 5.29
N ILE A 166 2.93 2.16 6.19
CA ILE A 166 4.34 2.32 5.91
C ILE A 166 5.03 1.02 6.29
N ARG A 167 5.72 0.42 5.32
CA ARG A 167 6.53 -0.77 5.52
C ARG A 167 7.99 -0.43 5.36
N LEU A 168 8.83 -0.98 6.23
CA LEU A 168 10.26 -0.86 6.15
C LEU A 168 10.84 -2.20 5.75
N TYR A 169 11.53 -2.26 4.61
CA TYR A 169 12.10 -3.50 4.11
C TYR A 169 13.63 -3.42 4.05
N SER A 170 14.29 -4.53 4.36
CA SER A 170 15.69 -4.75 4.02
C SER A 170 15.86 -4.87 2.50
N ILE A 171 17.12 -4.89 2.07
CA ILE A 171 17.51 -5.07 0.67
C ILE A 171 18.18 -6.43 0.49
N ASP A 172 17.74 -7.21 -0.50
CA ASP A 172 18.37 -8.49 -0.84
C ASP A 172 19.64 -8.31 -1.69
N SER A 173 20.29 -9.43 -2.02
CA SER A 173 21.48 -9.45 -2.89
C SER A 173 21.21 -8.97 -4.32
N ASN A 174 19.96 -8.96 -4.78
CA ASN A 174 19.56 -8.50 -6.12
C ASN A 174 19.13 -7.01 -6.11
N GLY A 175 19.06 -6.38 -4.94
CA GLY A 175 18.63 -5.02 -4.74
C GLY A 175 17.10 -4.85 -4.66
N GLU A 176 16.36 -5.92 -4.40
CA GLU A 176 14.90 -5.92 -4.20
C GLU A 176 14.54 -5.76 -2.71
N PRO A 177 13.34 -5.27 -2.38
CA PRO A 177 12.82 -5.33 -1.01
C PRO A 177 12.59 -6.78 -0.56
N ASP A 178 13.03 -7.12 0.64
CA ASP A 178 12.98 -8.50 1.16
C ASP A 178 12.20 -8.62 2.48
N GLU A 179 12.91 -8.67 3.62
CA GLU A 179 12.31 -8.87 4.93
C GLU A 179 11.87 -7.56 5.59
N TYR A 180 10.88 -7.63 6.49
CA TYR A 180 10.47 -6.48 7.28
C TYR A 180 11.51 -6.14 8.35
N ILE A 181 11.94 -4.88 8.37
CA ILE A 181 12.82 -4.34 9.42
C ILE A 181 12.06 -4.14 10.74
N TYR A 182 10.76 -3.86 10.65
CA TYR A 182 9.89 -3.64 11.81
C TYR A 182 8.63 -4.46 11.64
N GLN A 183 8.26 -5.26 12.65
CA GLN A 183 7.24 -6.31 12.53
C GLN A 183 5.81 -5.88 12.87
N GLU A 184 5.54 -4.58 12.93
CA GLU A 184 4.20 -4.06 13.14
C GLU A 184 3.82 -3.02 12.08
N ASN A 185 2.52 -2.72 11.99
CA ASN A 185 2.01 -1.72 11.07
C ASN A 185 2.42 -0.30 11.51
N ILE A 186 3.02 0.49 10.61
CA ILE A 186 3.28 1.92 10.83
C ILE A 186 2.24 2.70 10.03
N ILE A 187 1.24 3.25 10.71
CA ILE A 187 0.09 3.86 10.03
C ILE A 187 0.25 5.36 9.87
N GLY A 188 0.26 5.83 8.62
CA GLY A 188 0.11 7.24 8.29
C GLY A 188 -1.36 7.62 8.12
N THR A 189 -1.73 8.81 8.57
CA THR A 189 -3.10 9.37 8.41
C THR A 189 -3.02 10.67 7.63
N ALA A 190 -3.59 10.67 6.42
CA ALA A 190 -3.62 11.83 5.54
C ALA A 190 -4.87 12.67 5.80
N GLU A 191 -4.66 13.96 6.00
CA GLU A 191 -5.73 14.95 6.02
C GLU A 191 -6.18 15.28 4.60
N LYS A 192 -7.41 15.81 4.49
CA LYS A 192 -7.94 16.30 3.21
C LYS A 192 -7.04 17.37 2.59
N GLY A 193 -6.85 17.27 1.28
CA GLY A 193 -6.02 18.13 0.46
C GLY A 193 -4.59 17.60 0.33
N LYS A 194 -3.75 18.43 -0.30
CA LYS A 194 -2.33 18.13 -0.50
C LYS A 194 -1.57 18.51 0.75
N ASN A 195 -0.97 17.56 1.47
CA ASN A 195 -0.29 17.79 2.75
C ASN A 195 1.01 16.99 2.87
N ILE A 196 1.90 17.41 3.76
CA ILE A 196 3.01 16.57 4.21
C ILE A 196 2.47 15.83 5.43
N THR A 197 2.22 14.54 5.30
CA THR A 197 1.85 13.67 6.42
C THR A 197 3.13 13.26 7.12
N GLU A 198 3.34 13.82 8.31
CA GLU A 198 4.45 13.45 9.21
C GLU A 198 4.01 12.26 10.08
N VAL A 199 4.81 11.19 10.07
CA VAL A 199 4.61 10.02 10.92
C VAL A 199 5.79 9.92 11.89
N ASP A 200 5.49 10.07 13.18
CA ASP A 200 6.44 9.91 14.25
C ASP A 200 6.73 8.42 14.48
N VAL A 201 8.00 8.04 14.36
CA VAL A 201 8.50 6.68 14.58
C VAL A 201 9.62 6.67 15.62
N SER A 202 9.74 7.74 16.39
CA SER A 202 10.81 7.97 17.38
C SER A 202 10.91 6.83 18.39
N ASN A 203 9.77 6.33 18.85
CA ASN A 203 9.63 5.26 19.84
C ASN A 203 10.02 3.87 19.31
N LEU A 204 10.15 3.72 17.98
CA LEU A 204 10.47 2.43 17.37
C LEU A 204 11.97 2.12 17.42
N ASN A 205 12.81 3.11 17.77
CA ASN A 205 14.27 2.98 17.91
C ASN A 205 14.97 2.34 16.69
N ILE A 206 14.46 2.61 15.50
CA ILE A 206 14.97 2.03 14.26
C ILE A 206 16.29 2.70 13.89
N GLN A 207 17.38 1.95 13.94
CA GLN A 207 18.66 2.40 13.41
C GLN A 207 18.70 2.28 11.89
N PHE A 208 19.34 3.24 11.23
CA PHE A 208 19.52 3.24 9.79
C PHE A 208 20.47 2.09 9.40
N PRO A 209 20.00 1.06 8.68
CA PRO A 209 20.82 -0.11 8.31
C PRO A 209 21.98 0.29 7.40
N LYS A 210 23.16 -0.34 7.56
CA LYS A 210 24.37 -0.02 6.78
C LYS A 210 24.21 -0.33 5.30
N GLU A 211 23.42 -1.35 5.00
CA GLU A 211 23.03 -1.78 3.67
C GLU A 211 22.04 -0.80 3.02
N GLY A 212 21.41 0.07 3.82
CA GLY A 212 20.24 0.85 3.42
C GLY A 212 18.94 0.08 3.60
N PHE A 213 17.83 0.74 3.34
CA PHE A 213 16.51 0.13 3.45
C PHE A 213 15.49 0.80 2.54
N PHE A 214 14.37 0.13 2.33
CA PHE A 214 13.23 0.69 1.62
C PHE A 214 12.20 1.25 2.60
N VAL A 215 11.68 2.41 2.26
CA VAL A 215 10.39 2.89 2.79
C VAL A 215 9.35 2.63 1.72
N ALA A 216 8.35 1.82 2.07
CA ALA A 216 7.29 1.44 1.17
C ALA A 216 5.92 1.89 1.67
N ILE A 217 5.08 2.33 0.75
CA ILE A 217 3.70 2.75 1.01
C ILE A 217 2.76 1.70 0.44
N GLU A 218 1.99 1.10 1.33
CA GLU A 218 0.91 0.17 1.05
C GLU A 218 -0.42 0.89 1.24
N TRP A 219 -1.23 0.94 0.18
CA TRP A 219 -2.59 1.46 0.28
C TRP A 219 -3.49 0.47 0.98
N LEU A 220 -4.35 0.97 1.87
CA LEU A 220 -5.36 0.17 2.55
C LEU A 220 -6.67 0.24 1.75
N ILE A 221 -7.09 -0.89 1.19
CA ILE A 221 -8.35 -1.05 0.44
C ILE A 221 -9.46 -1.36 1.45
N VAL A 222 -9.80 -0.35 2.25
CA VAL A 222 -10.82 -0.41 3.30
C VAL A 222 -11.89 0.65 3.04
N ASP A 223 -13.12 0.43 3.47
CA ASP A 223 -14.23 1.37 3.23
C ASP A 223 -13.96 2.77 3.79
N ALA A 224 -13.23 2.88 4.90
CA ALA A 224 -12.83 4.16 5.48
C ALA A 224 -11.98 5.03 4.52
N ASN A 225 -11.28 4.41 3.56
CA ASN A 225 -10.48 5.10 2.56
C ASN A 225 -11.22 5.29 1.23
N LYS A 226 -12.45 4.78 1.11
CA LYS A 226 -13.18 4.74 -0.17
C LYS A 226 -13.70 6.13 -0.53
N ARG A 227 -13.46 6.51 -1.77
CA ARG A 227 -13.98 7.73 -2.39
C ARG A 227 -14.81 7.39 -3.61
N THR A 228 -16.01 7.96 -3.71
CA THR A 228 -16.84 7.90 -4.92
C THR A 228 -16.69 9.15 -5.77
N TYR A 229 -16.77 9.01 -7.08
CA TYR A 229 -16.72 10.14 -8.02
C TYR A 229 -17.59 9.90 -9.24
N GLU A 230 -18.11 10.98 -9.83
CA GLU A 230 -18.85 10.93 -11.09
C GLU A 230 -17.88 11.06 -12.27
N TYR A 231 -18.15 10.31 -13.35
CA TYR A 231 -17.47 10.46 -14.62
C TYR A 231 -18.43 10.23 -15.79
N ASN A 232 -18.18 10.88 -16.92
CA ASN A 232 -18.96 10.68 -18.14
C ASN A 232 -18.42 9.47 -18.91
N MET A 233 -19.31 8.66 -19.47
CA MET A 233 -18.88 7.61 -20.38
C MET A 233 -18.39 8.22 -21.70
N TYR A 234 -17.38 7.61 -22.32
CA TYR A 234 -16.85 8.10 -23.59
C TYR A 234 -17.97 8.17 -24.63
N ASN A 235 -18.18 9.35 -25.23
CA ASN A 235 -19.25 9.64 -26.20
C ASN A 235 -20.68 9.46 -25.66
N SER A 236 -20.92 9.67 -24.36
CA SER A 236 -22.28 9.70 -23.79
C SER A 236 -22.41 10.76 -22.69
N ASP A 237 -23.57 11.40 -22.62
CA ASP A 237 -23.95 12.30 -21.53
C ASP A 237 -24.39 11.53 -20.26
N GLU A 238 -24.37 10.19 -20.30
CA GLU A 238 -24.66 9.34 -19.15
C GLU A 238 -23.53 9.42 -18.11
N LYS A 239 -23.88 9.93 -16.93
CA LYS A 239 -23.01 9.95 -15.76
C LYS A 239 -22.95 8.57 -15.11
N ARG A 240 -21.74 8.11 -14.81
CA ARG A 240 -21.45 6.88 -14.07
C ARG A 240 -20.75 7.22 -12.75
N ILE A 241 -20.99 6.41 -11.73
CA ILE A 241 -20.30 6.52 -10.44
C ILE A 241 -19.14 5.52 -10.41
N GLY A 242 -17.94 6.04 -10.27
CA GLY A 242 -16.72 5.28 -9.99
C GLY A 242 -16.34 5.36 -8.52
N TYR A 243 -15.39 4.52 -8.10
CA TYR A 243 -14.76 4.64 -6.79
C TYR A 243 -13.29 4.24 -6.82
N SER A 244 -12.53 4.85 -5.92
CA SER A 244 -11.09 4.65 -5.68
C SER A 244 -10.82 4.66 -4.18
N TYR A 245 -9.56 4.44 -3.77
CA TYR A 245 -9.17 4.56 -2.37
C TYR A 245 -8.07 5.61 -2.19
N GLU A 246 -8.18 6.34 -1.11
CA GLU A 246 -7.31 7.43 -0.70
C GLU A 246 -6.23 6.95 0.30
N PRO A 247 -5.15 7.73 0.53
CA PRO A 247 -4.77 8.95 -0.19
C PRO A 247 -3.98 8.65 -1.47
N SER A 248 -3.82 9.64 -2.33
CA SER A 248 -2.79 9.63 -3.36
C SER A 248 -1.42 10.03 -2.78
N ILE A 249 -0.35 9.37 -3.25
CA ILE A 249 1.02 9.58 -2.78
C ILE A 249 1.81 10.34 -3.83
N GLY A 250 2.35 11.50 -3.46
CA GLY A 250 3.12 12.35 -4.37
C GLY A 250 4.43 11.68 -4.79
N THR A 251 4.89 12.03 -5.99
CA THR A 251 6.17 11.53 -6.51
C THR A 251 7.16 12.65 -6.77
N ILE A 252 8.43 12.28 -6.94
CA ILE A 252 9.50 13.12 -7.46
C ILE A 252 10.07 12.45 -8.72
N PRO A 253 10.45 13.23 -9.74
CA PRO A 253 11.11 12.66 -10.91
C PRO A 253 12.50 12.14 -10.54
N SER A 254 12.84 10.97 -11.05
CA SER A 254 14.14 10.33 -10.89
C SER A 254 14.75 10.00 -12.25
N GLU A 255 16.07 10.11 -12.36
CA GLU A 255 16.82 9.70 -13.55
C GLU A 255 17.01 8.18 -13.62
N THR A 256 16.98 7.51 -12.47
CA THR A 256 17.19 6.07 -12.33
C THR A 256 15.96 5.37 -11.75
N ASN A 257 15.83 4.08 -12.02
CA ASN A 257 14.83 3.21 -11.39
C ASN A 257 15.43 2.31 -10.30
N GLU A 258 16.70 2.49 -9.97
CA GLU A 258 17.42 1.65 -9.01
C GLU A 258 16.77 1.69 -7.63
N ASP A 259 16.29 2.88 -7.24
CA ASP A 259 15.71 3.10 -5.92
C ASP A 259 14.19 2.89 -5.88
N ASN A 260 13.55 2.41 -6.98
CA ASN A 260 12.09 2.51 -7.14
C ASN A 260 11.45 1.19 -7.52
N TRP A 261 10.68 0.64 -6.58
CA TRP A 261 10.04 -0.67 -6.71
C TRP A 261 8.53 -0.59 -6.56
N ILE A 262 7.86 -1.54 -7.20
CA ILE A 262 6.43 -1.74 -7.07
C ILE A 262 6.14 -3.22 -6.80
N PHE A 263 5.33 -3.50 -5.79
CA PHE A 263 4.78 -4.83 -5.56
C PHE A 263 3.40 -4.91 -6.20
N HIS A 264 3.24 -5.79 -7.18
CA HIS A 264 1.94 -6.07 -7.79
C HIS A 264 1.96 -7.48 -8.41
N PHE A 265 0.79 -8.15 -8.49
CA PHE A 265 0.69 -9.58 -8.84
C PHE A 265 1.61 -10.49 -8.00
N GLY A 266 1.78 -10.16 -6.71
CA GLY A 266 2.60 -10.96 -5.79
C GLY A 266 4.11 -10.90 -6.04
N LYS A 267 4.61 -9.92 -6.81
CA LYS A 267 6.05 -9.78 -7.11
C LYS A 267 6.50 -8.33 -7.05
N TRP A 268 7.72 -8.12 -6.54
CA TRP A 268 8.44 -6.88 -6.69
C TRP A 268 8.94 -6.72 -8.13
N ARG A 269 8.82 -5.51 -8.67
CA ARG A 269 9.33 -5.13 -10.00
C ARG A 269 9.85 -3.70 -9.97
N LYS A 270 10.87 -3.41 -10.78
CA LYS A 270 11.31 -2.03 -11.02
C LYS A 270 10.28 -1.26 -11.83
N ARG A 271 10.14 0.04 -11.55
CA ARG A 271 9.24 0.91 -12.32
C ARG A 271 9.78 1.22 -13.71
N GLU A 272 8.86 1.26 -14.66
CA GLU A 272 9.11 1.78 -16.00
C GLU A 272 9.14 3.31 -16.03
N LYS A 273 9.81 3.83 -17.06
CA LYS A 273 9.95 5.26 -17.33
C LYS A 273 8.63 5.86 -17.81
N ASN A 274 8.38 7.13 -17.48
CA ASN A 274 7.25 7.90 -18.00
C ASN A 274 7.47 8.26 -19.48
N ILE A 275 7.12 7.34 -20.38
CA ILE A 275 7.18 7.57 -21.82
C ILE A 275 5.92 8.32 -22.25
N SER A 276 6.10 9.51 -22.84
CA SER A 276 5.00 10.25 -23.47
C SER A 276 4.69 9.65 -24.83
N THR A 277 3.46 9.18 -25.04
CA THR A 277 2.97 8.72 -26.35
C THR A 277 1.62 9.36 -26.64
N PRO A 278 1.16 9.44 -27.91
CA PRO A 278 -0.16 9.98 -28.24
C PRO A 278 -1.33 9.28 -27.51
N LYS A 279 -1.10 8.07 -26.97
CA LYS A 279 -2.09 7.26 -26.24
C LYS A 279 -1.94 7.30 -24.71
N LYS A 280 -0.87 7.92 -24.15
CA LYS A 280 -0.63 8.01 -22.70
C LYS A 280 -0.76 9.46 -22.23
N ILE A 281 -1.17 9.63 -20.97
CA ILE A 281 -1.30 10.93 -20.28
C ILE A 281 -0.11 11.83 -20.61
N ASN A 282 -0.38 13.06 -21.04
CA ASN A 282 0.68 14.05 -21.26
C ASN A 282 1.33 14.38 -19.91
N TYR A 283 2.48 13.76 -19.64
CA TYR A 283 3.30 14.08 -18.48
C TYR A 283 3.78 15.53 -18.58
N SER A 284 3.82 16.24 -17.44
CA SER A 284 4.45 17.56 -17.39
C SER A 284 5.92 17.45 -17.80
N LYS A 285 6.50 18.55 -18.32
CA LYS A 285 7.88 18.57 -18.84
C LYS A 285 8.90 18.00 -17.85
N ARG A 286 8.62 18.12 -16.55
CA ARG A 286 9.49 17.64 -15.47
C ARG A 286 9.48 16.11 -15.29
N TYR A 287 8.37 15.45 -15.63
CA TYR A 287 8.19 14.01 -15.44
C TYR A 287 8.37 13.21 -16.72
N ARG A 288 8.33 13.87 -17.87
CA ARG A 288 8.60 13.26 -19.17
C ARG A 288 10.00 12.64 -19.18
N ASP A 289 10.07 11.38 -19.60
CA ASP A 289 11.31 10.63 -19.68
C ASP A 289 12.05 10.57 -18.34
N LYS A 290 11.29 10.44 -17.24
CA LYS A 290 11.80 10.19 -15.88
C LYS A 290 11.08 9.00 -15.25
N TYR A 291 11.66 8.47 -14.19
CA TYR A 291 10.99 7.55 -13.27
C TYR A 291 10.30 8.34 -12.17
N ASN A 292 9.37 7.70 -11.47
CA ASN A 292 8.63 8.30 -10.36
C ASN A 292 9.04 7.62 -9.07
N SER A 293 9.75 8.36 -8.22
CA SER A 293 10.04 7.95 -6.85
C SER A 293 9.02 8.56 -5.90
N ILE A 294 8.59 7.86 -4.85
CA ILE A 294 7.68 8.46 -3.88
C ILE A 294 8.35 9.61 -3.13
N ALA A 295 7.59 10.68 -2.93
CA ALA A 295 8.02 11.87 -2.21
C ALA A 295 7.98 11.58 -0.70
N VAL A 296 9.04 10.91 -0.26
CA VAL A 296 9.32 10.57 1.13
C VAL A 296 10.59 11.29 1.57
N GLU A 297 10.53 11.91 2.73
CA GLU A 297 11.66 12.52 3.44
C GLU A 297 11.77 11.83 4.80
N LEU A 298 12.99 11.56 5.24
CA LEU A 298 13.25 10.97 6.55
C LEU A 298 13.98 11.98 7.42
N ILE A 299 13.55 12.08 8.68
CA ILE A 299 14.25 12.82 9.72
C ILE A 299 15.02 11.81 10.54
N LEU A 300 16.34 11.94 10.57
CA LEU A 300 17.21 11.13 11.40
C LEU A 300 17.70 11.93 12.59
N THR A 301 17.93 11.27 13.71
CA THR A 301 18.38 11.89 14.96
C THR A 301 19.45 11.07 15.67
N ASN A 302 20.12 11.71 16.63
CA ASN A 302 21.20 11.14 17.41
C ASN A 302 20.73 10.44 18.67
#